data_AF-A0A961X2F0-F1
#
_entry.id   AF-A0A961X2F0-F1
#
_cell.length_a   1.000
_cell.length_b   1.000
_cell.length_c   1.000
_cell.angle_alpha   90.00
_cell.angle_beta   90.00
_cell.angle_gamma   90.00
#
_symmetry.space_group_name_H-M   'P 1'
#
loop_
_entity.id
_entity.type
_entity.pdbx_description
1 polymer ?
#
loop_
_entity_poly.entity_id
_entity_poly.type
_entity_poly.pdbx_seq_one_letter_code
_entity_poly.pdbx_strand_id
1 'polypeptide(L)'
;LTSVAADLTATYNAMTTLNGLDAPEAQIEALMQLALRTSEVGFRADSARFVVLFTDAPFHVAGDGAAAGITTPNNGDAILDGTPEGTGEDYPMIAQLKSALEAANIIPIFAIAGGFQSTYQALADQLGRGTVVTLTANSSNVVDAITAGITAATVTIIEDAIGGEGNDTLIGNDAENHLAGNGGDDHLEGGAGDDTADYGRNSGRYSVFHADTDTYTITGKGAAAGDGTDTLTGMEFAKFADGTFALAALAAGVTVTGTTGNDVITPKNSAVGNGDDTLTGLEGNDVLNGGRGGDTMEGGLGNDTFVVDNGADQTVELAGEGRDTVKANLSWTLAGNVERLMLTGSAAIDGTGNDLNNLITGNGADNVLEGLGGRDTYAGGDGADTFVFGPALAGNEDHVLDFASGIDHAAVRAADYGLAAGALDPGIFELGAAASLGLAEFLFDSATGTLYWDEDGIAGGEIAIATFDGGITLAASDLLVL
;
A
#
# COMPACT_ATOMS: atom_id res chain seq x y z
N LEU A 1 40.15 24.19 23.88
CA LEU A 1 39.58 23.92 22.54
C LEU A 1 40.41 24.60 21.49
N THR A 2 41.09 23.83 20.65
CA THR A 2 41.94 24.38 19.58
C THR A 2 41.65 23.59 18.31
N SER A 3 41.44 24.31 17.20
CA SER A 3 41.46 23.72 15.86
C SER A 3 42.87 23.69 15.28
N VAL A 4 43.89 24.05 16.09
CA VAL A 4 45.28 24.18 15.68
C VAL A 4 46.00 22.87 15.94
N ALA A 5 46.24 22.08 14.90
CA ALA A 5 46.93 20.79 14.98
C ALA A 5 48.33 20.86 15.62
N ALA A 6 48.98 22.03 15.56
CA ALA A 6 50.28 22.26 16.20
C ALA A 6 50.22 22.17 17.73
N ASP A 7 49.12 22.61 18.36
CA ASP A 7 48.95 22.56 19.81
C ASP A 7 48.80 21.11 20.31
N LEU A 8 48.10 20.27 19.55
CA LEU A 8 47.99 18.84 19.84
C LEU A 8 49.35 18.16 19.76
N THR A 9 50.12 18.45 18.71
CA THR A 9 51.49 17.94 18.55
C THR A 9 52.39 18.38 19.71
N ALA A 10 52.31 19.66 20.11
CA ALA A 10 53.08 20.19 21.22
C ALA A 10 52.72 19.52 22.56
N THR A 11 51.42 19.33 22.80
CA THR A 11 50.92 18.65 24.01
C THR A 11 51.39 17.20 24.05
N TYR A 12 51.23 16.46 22.95
CA TYR A 12 51.68 15.07 22.84
C TYR A 12 53.20 14.93 23.08
N ASN A 13 54.00 15.79 22.45
CA ASN A 13 55.46 15.76 22.62
C ASN A 13 55.93 16.17 24.03
N ALA A 14 55.08 16.83 24.82
CA ALA A 14 55.35 17.20 26.20
C ALA A 14 54.93 16.11 27.22
N MET A 15 54.16 15.11 26.79
CA MET A 15 53.72 14.02 27.67
C MET A 15 54.91 13.12 28.06
N THR A 16 54.90 12.66 29.31
CA THR A 16 55.83 11.67 29.83
C THR A 16 55.09 10.39 30.17
N THR A 17 55.69 9.24 29.87
CA THR A 17 55.13 7.95 30.27
C THR A 17 55.37 7.71 31.77
N LEU A 18 54.34 7.20 32.44
CA LEU A 18 54.39 6.72 33.82
C LEU A 18 54.10 5.21 33.81
N ASN A 19 54.28 4.54 34.95
CA ASN A 19 54.00 3.12 35.10
C ASN A 19 53.02 2.90 36.26
N GLY A 20 51.99 2.10 36.02
CA GLY A 20 51.13 1.53 37.06
C GLY A 20 51.87 0.52 37.94
N LEU A 21 51.27 0.19 39.09
CA LEU A 21 51.81 -0.82 40.01
C LEU A 21 51.34 -2.23 39.68
N ASP A 22 50.24 -2.34 38.96
CA ASP A 22 49.58 -3.56 38.51
C ASP A 22 49.13 -3.45 37.04
N ALA A 23 48.43 -4.48 36.56
CA ALA A 23 48.12 -4.63 35.13
C ALA A 23 46.82 -3.91 34.69
N PRO A 24 45.71 -3.93 35.47
CA PRO A 24 44.56 -3.10 35.14
C PRO A 24 44.86 -1.62 35.40
N GLU A 25 44.24 -0.73 34.63
CA GLU A 25 44.45 0.71 34.74
C GLU A 25 43.12 1.43 35.05
N ALA A 26 43.15 2.77 35.13
CA ALA A 26 42.02 3.60 35.55
C ALA A 26 41.16 4.15 34.39
N GLN A 27 40.98 3.39 33.30
CA GLN A 27 40.31 3.86 32.08
C GLN A 27 38.87 4.34 32.32
N ILE A 28 38.09 3.63 33.14
CA ILE A 28 36.68 3.95 33.40
C ILE A 28 36.56 5.23 34.22
N GLU A 29 37.41 5.44 35.21
CA GLU A 29 37.44 6.69 36.01
C GLU A 29 37.78 7.89 35.12
N ALA A 30 38.84 7.77 34.31
CA ALA A 30 39.23 8.84 33.38
C ALA A 30 38.10 9.20 32.40
N LEU A 31 37.39 8.19 31.88
CA LEU A 31 36.27 8.40 30.97
C LEU A 31 35.06 9.05 31.67
N MET A 32 34.78 8.66 32.91
CA MET A 32 33.71 9.25 33.71
C MET A 32 33.99 10.72 34.06
N GLN A 33 35.19 11.05 34.52
CA GLN A 33 35.57 12.44 34.81
C GLN A 33 35.51 13.33 33.58
N LEU A 34 35.93 12.80 32.42
CA LEU A 34 35.80 13.51 31.15
C LEU A 34 34.33 13.78 30.80
N ALA A 35 33.43 12.83 31.05
CA ALA A 35 32.00 12.98 30.84
C ALA A 35 31.34 13.97 31.81
N LEU A 36 31.80 14.02 33.07
CA LEU A 36 31.26 14.96 34.07
C LEU A 36 31.78 16.39 33.88
N ARG A 37 32.94 16.56 33.21
CA ARG A 37 33.65 17.85 33.07
C ARG A 37 33.62 18.37 31.64
N THR A 38 32.52 18.15 30.92
CA THR A 38 32.40 18.51 29.49
C THR A 38 32.72 19.97 29.17
N SER A 39 32.42 20.90 30.06
CA SER A 39 32.72 22.34 29.91
C SER A 39 34.22 22.65 30.00
N GLU A 40 34.96 21.93 30.86
CA GLU A 40 36.41 22.07 31.02
C GLU A 40 37.16 21.46 29.84
N VAL A 41 36.71 20.30 29.37
CA VAL A 41 37.22 19.65 28.15
C VAL A 41 36.88 20.50 26.92
N GLY A 42 35.72 21.16 26.96
CA GLY A 42 35.24 22.09 25.96
C GLY A 42 34.39 21.45 24.86
N PHE A 43 33.70 20.34 25.14
CA PHE A 43 32.79 19.78 24.14
C PHE A 43 31.74 20.80 23.72
N ARG A 44 31.52 20.91 22.41
CA ARG A 44 30.48 21.78 21.88
C ARG A 44 29.12 21.11 22.04
N ALA A 45 28.07 21.90 22.19
CA ALA A 45 26.70 21.40 22.28
C ALA A 45 26.15 20.98 20.91
N ASP A 46 26.70 21.53 19.83
CA ASP A 46 26.25 21.38 18.43
C ASP A 46 27.10 20.38 17.62
N SER A 47 27.85 19.51 18.29
CA SER A 47 28.72 18.53 17.62
C SER A 47 28.58 17.15 18.24
N ALA A 48 28.73 16.11 17.42
CA ALA A 48 28.98 14.77 17.93
C ALA A 48 30.23 14.78 18.83
N ARG A 49 30.16 14.11 19.98
CA ARG A 49 31.23 14.08 20.98
C ARG A 49 31.84 12.69 21.01
N PHE A 50 32.97 12.53 20.32
CA PHE A 50 33.74 11.30 20.35
C PHE A 50 34.86 11.38 21.37
N VAL A 51 35.07 10.30 22.12
CA VAL A 51 36.22 10.16 23.02
C VAL A 51 36.97 8.91 22.61
N VAL A 52 38.22 9.08 22.19
CA VAL A 52 39.07 7.94 21.86
C VAL A 52 39.86 7.54 23.09
N LEU A 53 39.66 6.30 23.52
CA LEU A 53 40.37 5.69 24.63
C LEU A 53 41.44 4.75 24.07
N PHE A 54 42.71 5.10 24.24
CA PHE A 54 43.85 4.29 23.82
C PHE A 54 44.37 3.47 25.00
N THR A 55 44.46 2.14 24.85
CA THR A 55 45.05 1.28 25.90
C THR A 55 45.47 -0.09 25.36
N ASP A 56 46.42 -0.72 26.02
CA ASP A 56 46.89 -2.08 25.80
C ASP A 56 46.70 -2.97 27.04
N ALA A 57 45.88 -2.53 28.00
CA ALA A 57 45.67 -3.14 29.31
C ALA A 57 44.17 -3.33 29.61
N PRO A 58 43.78 -4.21 30.56
CA PRO A 58 42.43 -4.21 31.10
C PRO A 58 42.18 -2.99 32.00
N PHE A 59 40.96 -2.85 32.51
CA PHE A 59 40.56 -1.77 33.41
C PHE A 59 40.15 -2.29 34.79
N HIS A 60 40.30 -1.44 35.80
CA HIS A 60 39.73 -1.67 37.13
C HIS A 60 38.21 -1.46 37.16
N VAL A 61 37.54 -2.21 38.05
CA VAL A 61 36.11 -2.10 38.31
C VAL A 61 35.83 -1.67 39.75
N ALA A 62 34.62 -1.17 40.01
CA ALA A 62 34.17 -0.87 41.37
C ALA A 62 34.41 -2.06 42.32
N GLY A 63 35.06 -1.81 43.44
CA GLY A 63 35.52 -2.80 44.42
C GLY A 63 37.03 -3.06 44.38
N ASP A 64 37.71 -2.80 43.27
CA ASP A 64 39.15 -3.07 43.14
C ASP A 64 40.00 -2.15 44.02
N GLY A 65 39.54 -0.92 44.29
CA GLY A 65 40.23 0.04 45.16
C GLY A 65 40.43 -0.46 46.60
N ALA A 66 39.64 -1.44 47.03
CA ALA A 66 39.77 -2.05 48.36
C ALA A 66 41.15 -2.67 48.59
N ALA A 67 41.83 -3.16 47.54
CA ALA A 67 43.18 -3.69 47.62
C ALA A 67 44.22 -2.61 47.98
N ALA A 68 43.96 -1.35 47.62
CA ALA A 68 44.77 -0.19 47.95
C ALA A 68 44.30 0.54 49.24
N GLY A 69 43.29 0.01 49.93
CA GLY A 69 42.71 0.63 51.14
C GLY A 69 41.67 1.71 50.85
N ILE A 70 41.24 1.85 49.59
CA ILE A 70 40.19 2.76 49.17
C ILE A 70 38.85 2.02 49.25
N THR A 71 37.94 2.50 50.09
CA THR A 71 36.64 1.82 50.33
C THR A 71 35.44 2.74 50.22
N THR A 72 35.67 4.02 49.97
CA THR A 72 34.60 5.01 49.73
C THR A 72 34.08 4.80 48.31
N PRO A 73 32.82 4.43 48.08
CA PRO A 73 32.31 4.26 46.71
C PRO A 73 32.32 5.56 45.93
N ASN A 74 32.53 5.49 44.62
CA ASN A 74 32.40 6.63 43.72
C ASN A 74 31.00 7.25 43.83
N ASN A 75 30.92 8.54 44.09
CA ASN A 75 29.66 9.24 44.33
C ASN A 75 29.06 9.88 43.06
N GLY A 76 29.77 9.86 41.93
CA GLY A 76 29.32 10.45 40.67
C GLY A 76 29.60 11.94 40.48
N ASP A 77 30.46 12.54 41.29
CA ASP A 77 30.83 13.95 41.19
C ASP A 77 32.01 14.22 40.23
N ALA A 78 32.16 15.50 39.88
CA ALA A 78 33.17 15.99 38.94
C ALA A 78 34.48 16.37 39.65
N ILE A 79 34.87 15.63 40.69
CA ILE A 79 36.09 15.87 41.45
C ILE A 79 37.18 14.93 40.96
N LEU A 80 38.28 15.50 40.47
CA LEU A 80 39.55 14.78 40.30
C LEU A 80 40.07 14.50 41.70
N ASP A 81 39.88 13.28 42.19
CA ASP A 81 40.37 12.88 43.48
C ASP A 81 41.89 12.64 43.44
N GLY A 82 42.54 12.89 44.59
CA GLY A 82 44.00 12.86 44.69
C GLY A 82 44.56 14.05 45.46
N THR A 83 44.64 13.93 46.78
CA THR A 83 45.72 14.54 47.56
C THR A 83 45.91 13.76 48.88
N PRO A 84 46.81 12.77 48.94
CA PRO A 84 47.71 12.27 47.87
C PRO A 84 46.98 11.54 46.74
N GLU A 85 47.63 11.46 45.58
CA GLU A 85 47.22 10.66 44.42
C GLU A 85 46.93 9.21 44.85
N GLY A 86 45.76 8.67 44.48
CA GLY A 86 45.34 7.31 44.86
C GLY A 86 44.75 7.16 46.27
N THR A 87 44.22 8.22 46.88
CA THR A 87 43.53 8.14 48.20
C THR A 87 42.05 8.56 48.15
N GLY A 88 41.53 8.71 46.94
CA GLY A 88 40.18 9.15 46.63
C GLY A 88 39.12 8.07 46.76
N GLU A 89 38.01 8.22 46.06
CA GLU A 89 36.93 7.24 46.01
C GLU A 89 37.35 6.01 45.17
N ASP A 90 36.60 4.93 45.28
CA ASP A 90 36.79 3.72 44.50
C ASP A 90 36.41 3.94 43.03
N TYR A 91 36.78 3.01 42.16
CA TYR A 91 36.43 3.07 40.74
C TYR A 91 34.89 3.08 40.55
N PRO A 92 34.38 3.77 39.52
CA PRO A 92 32.95 3.92 39.33
C PRO A 92 32.31 2.63 38.83
N MET A 93 31.04 2.44 39.18
CA MET A 93 30.24 1.38 38.59
C MET A 93 30.01 1.65 37.11
N ILE A 94 29.95 0.59 36.30
CA ILE A 94 29.67 0.70 34.85
C ILE A 94 28.34 1.43 34.59
N ALA A 95 27.35 1.26 35.47
CA ALA A 95 26.07 2.00 35.40
C ALA A 95 26.22 3.52 35.64
N GLN A 96 27.16 3.95 36.50
CA GLN A 96 27.46 5.37 36.71
C GLN A 96 28.17 5.95 35.49
N LEU A 97 29.16 5.23 34.95
CA LEU A 97 29.83 5.62 33.70
C LEU A 97 28.82 5.76 32.56
N LYS A 98 27.93 4.78 32.38
CA LYS A 98 26.86 4.81 31.37
C LYS A 98 26.03 6.09 31.51
N SER A 99 25.54 6.35 32.72
CA SER A 99 24.70 7.53 33.00
C SER A 99 25.44 8.85 32.70
N ALA A 100 26.73 8.94 33.05
CA ALA A 100 27.55 10.12 32.76
C ALA A 100 27.78 10.31 31.26
N LEU A 101 28.08 9.23 30.52
CA LEU A 101 28.28 9.28 29.06
C LEU A 101 27.00 9.70 28.34
N GLU A 102 25.85 9.14 28.72
CA GLU A 102 24.51 9.50 28.21
C GLU A 102 24.21 10.98 28.44
N ALA A 103 24.34 11.46 29.68
CA ALA A 103 24.12 12.87 30.02
C ALA A 103 25.07 13.81 29.25
N ALA A 104 26.31 13.37 29.02
CA ALA A 104 27.31 14.11 28.26
C ALA A 104 27.17 13.96 26.73
N ASN A 105 26.26 13.10 26.24
CA ASN A 105 26.15 12.69 24.84
C ASN A 105 27.50 12.30 24.20
N ILE A 106 28.30 11.50 24.91
CA ILE A 106 29.63 11.06 24.45
C ILE A 106 29.57 9.63 23.91
N ILE A 107 30.16 9.42 22.74
CA ILE A 107 30.37 8.08 22.16
C ILE A 107 31.85 7.69 22.33
N PRO A 108 32.17 6.67 23.15
CA PRO A 108 33.54 6.21 23.31
C PRO A 108 33.99 5.35 22.12
N ILE A 109 35.24 5.52 21.71
CA ILE A 109 35.95 4.69 20.74
C ILE A 109 37.09 4.02 21.50
N PHE A 110 36.92 2.74 21.81
CA PHE A 110 37.90 1.93 22.49
C PHE A 110 38.94 1.42 21.48
N ALA A 111 40.08 2.10 21.43
CA ALA A 111 41.19 1.76 20.55
C ALA A 111 42.20 0.88 21.31
N ILE A 112 42.11 -0.43 21.08
CA ILE A 112 42.68 -1.45 21.96
C ILE A 112 43.83 -2.20 21.29
N ALA A 113 44.97 -2.27 21.98
CA ALA A 113 46.09 -3.17 21.69
C ALA A 113 46.15 -4.32 22.72
N GLY A 114 47.16 -5.19 22.62
CA GLY A 114 47.47 -6.16 23.69
C GLY A 114 46.51 -7.35 23.83
N GLY A 115 45.47 -7.47 22.99
CA GLY A 115 44.56 -8.62 22.99
C GLY A 115 43.32 -8.48 23.89
N PHE A 116 43.03 -7.28 24.38
CA PHE A 116 41.91 -7.00 25.29
C PHE A 116 40.60 -6.60 24.59
N GLN A 117 40.50 -6.74 23.26
CA GLN A 117 39.34 -6.28 22.48
C GLN A 117 38.02 -6.86 22.98
N SER A 118 37.98 -8.14 23.34
CA SER A 118 36.77 -8.78 23.87
C SER A 118 36.33 -8.20 25.21
N THR A 119 37.29 -7.82 26.08
CA THR A 119 37.01 -7.16 27.35
C THR A 119 36.33 -5.81 27.14
N TYR A 120 36.85 -5.01 26.19
CA TYR A 120 36.25 -3.71 25.86
C TYR A 120 34.97 -3.83 25.04
N GLN A 121 34.79 -4.90 24.27
CA GLN A 121 33.52 -5.16 23.59
C GLN A 121 32.42 -5.43 24.62
N ALA A 122 32.69 -6.27 25.62
CA ALA A 122 31.74 -6.50 26.70
C ALA A 122 31.41 -5.21 27.48
N LEU A 123 32.38 -4.31 27.65
CA LEU A 123 32.13 -2.99 28.24
C LEU A 123 31.23 -2.14 27.33
N ALA A 124 31.51 -2.05 26.03
CA ALA A 124 30.69 -1.30 25.07
C ALA A 124 29.24 -1.80 25.05
N ASP A 125 29.05 -3.12 25.09
CA ASP A 125 27.72 -3.76 25.16
C ASP A 125 26.99 -3.37 26.45
N GLN A 126 27.67 -3.38 27.61
CA GLN A 126 27.09 -2.97 28.89
C GLN A 126 26.73 -1.48 28.93
N LEU A 127 27.53 -0.63 28.30
CA LEU A 127 27.25 0.80 28.16
C LEU A 127 26.09 1.05 27.19
N GLY A 128 25.80 0.11 26.29
CA GLY A 128 24.84 0.29 25.18
C GLY A 128 25.30 1.31 24.15
N ARG A 129 26.60 1.66 24.16
CA ARG A 129 27.22 2.62 23.23
C ARG A 129 28.74 2.49 23.19
N GLY A 130 29.29 2.82 22.04
CA GLY A 130 30.73 2.85 21.79
C GLY A 130 31.19 1.80 20.79
N THR A 131 32.38 2.01 20.24
CA THR A 131 32.94 1.11 19.23
C THR A 131 34.31 0.61 19.67
N VAL A 132 34.63 -0.65 19.37
CA VAL A 132 35.94 -1.23 19.64
C VAL A 132 36.72 -1.35 18.34
N VAL A 133 37.94 -0.82 18.33
CA VAL A 133 38.86 -0.89 17.20
C VAL A 133 40.20 -1.44 17.65
N THR A 134 40.88 -2.15 16.75
CA THR A 134 42.18 -2.76 17.05
C THR A 134 43.32 -1.80 16.71
N LEU A 135 44.22 -1.59 17.67
CA LEU A 135 45.50 -0.93 17.46
C LEU A 135 46.62 -1.96 17.28
N THR A 136 47.60 -1.61 16.45
CA THR A 136 48.89 -2.30 16.45
C THR A 136 49.65 -1.98 17.74
N ALA A 137 50.56 -2.86 18.16
CA ALA A 137 51.31 -2.70 19.40
C ALA A 137 52.15 -1.39 19.48
N ASN A 138 52.45 -0.77 18.34
CA ASN A 138 53.14 0.52 18.24
C ASN A 138 52.23 1.67 17.78
N SER A 139 50.91 1.45 17.76
CA SER A 139 49.89 2.41 17.31
C SER A 139 50.10 2.96 15.90
N SER A 140 50.82 2.23 15.02
CA SER A 140 51.09 2.68 13.66
C SER A 140 49.83 2.84 12.79
N ASN A 141 48.73 2.18 13.16
CA ASN A 141 47.44 2.26 12.48
C ASN A 141 46.45 3.21 13.17
N VAL A 142 46.92 4.10 14.07
CA VAL A 142 46.05 4.92 14.91
C VAL A 142 45.03 5.75 14.12
N VAL A 143 45.43 6.32 12.97
CA VAL A 143 44.53 7.11 12.12
C VAL A 143 43.44 6.25 11.50
N ASP A 144 43.80 5.09 10.95
CA ASP A 144 42.86 4.16 10.32
C ASP A 144 41.89 3.58 11.36
N ALA A 145 42.41 3.21 12.54
CA ALA A 145 41.61 2.69 13.64
C ALA A 145 40.59 3.72 14.16
N ILE A 146 41.01 4.96 14.39
CA ILE A 146 40.08 6.04 14.81
C ILE A 146 39.05 6.29 13.72
N THR A 147 39.46 6.33 12.45
CA THR A 147 38.54 6.56 11.33
C THR A 147 37.48 5.46 11.27
N ALA A 148 37.88 4.19 11.35
CA ALA A 148 36.97 3.06 11.40
C ALA A 148 36.03 3.12 12.61
N GLY A 149 36.54 3.51 13.78
CA GLY A 149 35.76 3.63 15.01
C GLY A 149 34.72 4.74 14.95
N ILE A 150 35.07 5.91 14.38
CA ILE A 150 34.13 7.01 14.14
C ILE A 150 33.09 6.56 13.10
N THR A 151 33.50 5.96 11.98
CA THR A 151 32.57 5.47 10.96
C THR A 151 31.55 4.50 11.56
N ALA A 152 32.00 3.47 12.27
CA ALA A 152 31.13 2.51 12.94
C ALA A 152 30.21 3.16 13.98
N ALA A 153 30.66 4.23 14.64
CA ALA A 153 29.87 4.98 15.61
C ALA A 153 28.86 5.96 14.98
N THR A 154 28.98 6.24 13.67
CA THR A 154 28.14 7.19 12.93
C THR A 154 27.19 6.55 11.92
N VAL A 155 27.36 5.26 11.61
CA VAL A 155 26.33 4.50 10.89
C VAL A 155 25.18 4.33 11.88
N THR A 156 24.13 5.13 11.70
CA THR A 156 22.90 5.04 12.47
C THR A 156 22.33 3.64 12.30
N ILE A 157 22.27 2.91 13.41
CA ILE A 157 21.49 1.69 13.54
C ILE A 157 20.05 2.19 13.70
N ILE A 158 19.18 1.86 12.75
CA ILE A 158 17.80 2.32 12.74
C ILE A 158 16.92 1.10 13.01
N GLU A 159 16.59 0.89 14.27
CA GLU A 159 15.57 -0.09 14.67
C GLU A 159 14.15 0.50 14.60
N ASP A 160 14.01 1.81 14.90
CA ASP A 160 12.75 2.56 14.85
C ASP A 160 12.95 3.85 14.04
N ALA A 161 12.40 3.93 12.84
CA ALA A 161 12.51 5.08 11.96
C ALA A 161 11.16 5.78 11.81
N ILE A 162 11.15 7.11 11.95
CA ILE A 162 9.93 7.91 11.72
C ILE A 162 10.28 9.07 10.78
N GLY A 163 9.67 9.07 9.59
CA GLY A 163 9.69 10.12 8.58
C GLY A 163 8.83 11.32 8.95
N GLY A 164 8.90 12.35 8.12
CA GLY A 164 8.17 13.60 8.22
C GLY A 164 6.90 13.62 7.35
N GLU A 165 6.62 14.77 6.75
CA GLU A 165 5.42 14.98 5.90
C GLU A 165 5.78 15.03 4.41
N GLY A 166 7.01 14.68 4.05
CA GLY A 166 7.47 14.65 2.66
C GLY A 166 8.08 13.30 2.34
N ASN A 167 8.27 13.04 1.05
CA ASN A 167 8.77 11.77 0.54
C ASN A 167 10.14 11.40 1.14
N ASP A 168 10.12 10.44 2.06
CA ASP A 168 11.26 9.95 2.80
C ASP A 168 11.78 8.62 2.26
N THR A 169 13.00 8.27 2.65
CA THR A 169 13.58 6.95 2.41
C THR A 169 14.14 6.43 3.72
N LEU A 170 13.52 5.38 4.24
CA LEU A 170 13.88 4.74 5.51
C LEU A 170 14.38 3.33 5.20
N ILE A 171 15.60 3.02 5.63
CA ILE A 171 16.25 1.72 5.38
C ILE A 171 16.65 1.12 6.73
N GLY A 172 16.16 -0.08 6.99
CA GLY A 172 16.41 -0.92 8.14
C GLY A 172 17.69 -1.75 8.03
N ASN A 173 17.85 -2.71 8.93
CA ASN A 173 19.00 -3.58 9.09
C ASN A 173 18.60 -5.07 9.09
N ASP A 174 19.44 -5.94 9.67
CA ASP A 174 19.18 -7.38 9.72
C ASP A 174 18.35 -7.82 10.97
N ALA A 175 17.85 -6.88 11.76
CA ALA A 175 17.00 -7.12 12.91
C ALA A 175 15.55 -6.67 12.63
N GLU A 176 14.60 -7.09 13.46
CA GLU A 176 13.20 -6.64 13.39
C GLU A 176 13.13 -5.11 13.51
N ASN A 177 12.63 -4.43 12.47
CA ASN A 177 12.53 -2.97 12.40
C ASN A 177 11.08 -2.47 12.36
N HIS A 178 10.86 -1.27 12.91
CA HIS A 178 9.60 -0.54 12.81
C HIS A 178 9.82 0.78 12.06
N LEU A 179 9.27 0.88 10.86
CA LEU A 179 9.44 2.03 9.97
C LEU A 179 8.12 2.76 9.75
N ALA A 180 8.07 4.06 9.96
CA ALA A 180 6.90 4.89 9.71
C ALA A 180 7.27 6.05 8.78
N GLY A 181 6.81 6.03 7.53
CA GLY A 181 7.03 7.13 6.58
C GLY A 181 6.31 8.43 6.98
N ASN A 182 5.14 8.28 7.61
CA ASN A 182 4.17 9.34 7.88
C ASN A 182 3.64 9.91 6.57
N GLY A 183 3.93 11.16 6.21
CA GLY A 183 3.32 11.82 5.07
C GLY A 183 4.23 11.92 3.86
N GLY A 184 3.64 11.88 2.67
CA GLY A 184 4.41 11.86 1.42
C GLY A 184 4.30 10.51 0.73
N ASP A 185 5.04 10.35 -0.37
CA ASP A 185 5.23 9.05 -1.02
C ASP A 185 6.58 8.49 -0.57
N ASP A 186 6.58 7.56 0.36
CA ASP A 186 7.77 7.11 1.07
C ASP A 186 8.34 5.80 0.50
N HIS A 187 9.63 5.58 0.73
CA HIS A 187 10.29 4.30 0.47
C HIS A 187 10.78 3.67 1.77
N LEU A 188 10.24 2.50 2.12
CA LEU A 188 10.57 1.76 3.34
C LEU A 188 11.23 0.43 2.97
N GLU A 189 12.46 0.21 3.42
CA GLU A 189 13.21 -1.04 3.19
C GLU A 189 13.51 -1.68 4.55
N GLY A 190 12.96 -2.86 4.85
CA GLY A 190 13.12 -3.54 6.15
C GLY A 190 14.49 -4.19 6.29
N GLY A 191 14.88 -4.98 5.29
CA GLY A 191 16.15 -5.69 5.29
C GLY A 191 15.95 -7.17 5.57
N ALA A 192 16.60 -7.70 6.60
CA ALA A 192 16.37 -9.06 7.07
C ALA A 192 15.75 -9.02 8.47
N GLY A 193 14.91 -9.99 8.80
CA GLY A 193 14.15 -9.96 10.06
C GLY A 193 12.66 -10.01 9.77
N ASP A 194 11.86 -9.80 10.80
CA ASP A 194 10.41 -9.61 10.69
C ASP A 194 10.12 -8.12 10.86
N ASP A 195 9.97 -7.40 9.75
CA ASP A 195 9.90 -5.94 9.71
C ASP A 195 8.46 -5.42 9.60
N THR A 196 8.18 -4.26 10.21
CA THR A 196 6.84 -3.68 10.30
C THR A 196 6.80 -2.24 9.79
N ALA A 197 5.94 -1.98 8.81
CA ALA A 197 5.59 -0.62 8.39
C ALA A 197 4.41 -0.11 9.24
N ASP A 198 4.53 1.06 9.87
CA ASP A 198 3.49 1.63 10.75
C ASP A 198 2.67 2.72 10.04
N TYR A 199 1.37 2.46 9.95
CA TYR A 199 0.34 3.31 9.37
C TYR A 199 -0.63 3.74 10.47
N GLY A 200 -0.59 5.02 10.85
CA GLY A 200 -1.33 5.54 12.00
C GLY A 200 -2.87 5.56 11.90
N ARG A 201 -3.46 5.10 10.79
CA ARG A 201 -4.93 5.07 10.57
C ARG A 201 -5.43 3.62 10.45
N ASN A 202 -6.75 3.44 10.51
CA ASN A 202 -7.36 2.10 10.36
C ASN A 202 -7.09 1.54 8.96
N SER A 203 -6.93 0.22 8.84
CA SER A 203 -6.64 -0.51 7.60
C SER A 203 -7.58 -0.12 6.44
N GLY A 204 -8.88 0.04 6.68
CA GLY A 204 -9.86 0.45 5.65
C GLY A 204 -9.62 1.83 5.01
N ARG A 205 -8.65 2.61 5.51
CA ARG A 205 -8.17 3.86 4.91
C ARG A 205 -7.00 3.66 3.96
N TYR A 206 -6.58 2.43 3.70
CA TYR A 206 -5.45 2.14 2.83
C TYR A 206 -5.83 1.14 1.75
N SER A 207 -4.98 1.04 0.75
CA SER A 207 -4.89 -0.12 -0.12
C SER A 207 -3.47 -0.60 -0.22
N VAL A 208 -3.28 -1.91 -0.15
CA VAL A 208 -2.04 -2.65 -0.29
C VAL A 208 -2.08 -3.34 -1.66
N PHE A 209 -1.07 -3.11 -2.47
CA PHE A 209 -0.88 -3.73 -3.77
C PHE A 209 0.46 -4.47 -3.77
N HIS A 210 0.47 -5.73 -4.20
CA HIS A 210 1.70 -6.49 -4.37
C HIS A 210 2.06 -6.57 -5.86
N ALA A 211 3.15 -5.89 -6.24
CA ALA A 211 3.54 -5.73 -7.64
C ALA A 211 4.35 -6.94 -8.15
N ASP A 212 5.23 -7.47 -7.31
CA ASP A 212 6.15 -8.59 -7.54
C ASP A 212 6.62 -9.14 -6.18
N THR A 213 7.37 -10.25 -6.16
CA THR A 213 7.58 -11.08 -4.95
C THR A 213 8.06 -10.36 -3.69
N ASP A 214 8.74 -9.23 -3.82
CA ASP A 214 9.39 -8.54 -2.70
C ASP A 214 8.93 -7.09 -2.51
N THR A 215 7.99 -6.59 -3.33
CA THR A 215 7.55 -5.19 -3.27
C THR A 215 6.06 -5.07 -3.00
N TYR A 216 5.71 -4.27 -1.99
CA TYR A 216 4.35 -3.84 -1.71
C TYR A 216 4.22 -2.34 -1.92
N THR A 217 3.07 -1.89 -2.40
CA THR A 217 2.69 -0.49 -2.47
C THR A 217 1.50 -0.27 -1.56
N ILE A 218 1.59 0.69 -0.63
CA ILE A 218 0.48 1.05 0.26
C ILE A 218 0.05 2.48 -0.02
N THR A 219 -1.22 2.67 -0.35
CA THR A 219 -1.78 3.98 -0.71
C THR A 219 -2.89 4.39 0.25
N GLY A 220 -2.79 5.59 0.82
CA GLY A 220 -3.85 6.19 1.62
C GLY A 220 -5.09 6.63 0.81
N LYS A 221 -6.29 6.35 1.33
CA LYS A 221 -7.60 6.70 0.74
C LYS A 221 -8.21 7.98 1.36
N GLY A 222 -8.80 8.83 0.50
CA GLY A 222 -9.58 10.03 0.86
C GLY A 222 -8.84 11.37 0.69
N ALA A 223 -9.57 12.50 0.79
CA ALA A 223 -9.00 13.84 0.59
C ALA A 223 -7.98 14.20 1.69
N ALA A 224 -6.75 14.52 1.25
CA ALA A 224 -5.48 14.38 1.96
C ALA A 224 -5.21 12.91 2.32
N ALA A 225 -4.71 12.15 1.35
CA ALA A 225 -3.98 10.91 1.60
C ALA A 225 -2.76 11.28 2.44
N GLY A 226 -2.97 11.49 3.74
CA GLY A 226 -1.96 12.04 4.66
C GLY A 226 -0.62 11.33 4.52
N ASP A 227 -0.69 10.03 4.19
CA ASP A 227 0.46 9.13 4.05
C ASP A 227 0.78 8.75 2.58
N GLY A 228 0.25 9.48 1.59
CA GLY A 228 0.54 9.29 0.16
C GLY A 228 0.49 7.85 -0.35
N THR A 229 1.44 7.51 -1.23
CA THR A 229 1.67 6.17 -1.81
C THR A 229 3.09 5.72 -1.50
N ASP A 230 3.20 4.73 -0.61
CA ASP A 230 4.49 4.23 -0.15
C ASP A 230 4.89 2.95 -0.87
N THR A 231 6.20 2.78 -1.05
CA THR A 231 6.81 1.57 -1.61
C THR A 231 7.62 0.85 -0.52
N LEU A 232 7.22 -0.38 -0.24
CA LEU A 232 7.79 -1.22 0.81
C LEU A 232 8.55 -2.38 0.17
N THR A 233 9.80 -2.57 0.58
CA THR A 233 10.66 -3.68 0.15
C THR A 233 11.18 -4.43 1.37
N GLY A 234 11.09 -5.76 1.37
CA GLY A 234 11.55 -6.57 2.51
C GLY A 234 10.82 -6.21 3.82
N MET A 235 9.51 -5.96 3.73
CA MET A 235 8.64 -5.74 4.88
C MET A 235 7.67 -6.92 5.01
N GLU A 236 7.52 -7.47 6.22
CA GLU A 236 6.64 -8.62 6.48
C GLU A 236 5.26 -8.18 6.98
N PHE A 237 5.19 -7.06 7.71
CA PHE A 237 3.97 -6.61 8.38
C PHE A 237 3.63 -5.15 8.05
N ALA A 238 2.32 -4.89 7.98
CA ALA A 238 1.76 -3.55 8.07
C ALA A 238 0.95 -3.43 9.36
N LYS A 239 1.28 -2.43 10.17
CA LYS A 239 0.55 -2.07 11.37
C LYS A 239 -0.38 -0.92 11.06
N PHE A 240 -1.67 -1.14 11.29
CA PHE A 240 -2.72 -0.14 11.23
C PHE A 240 -3.27 0.12 12.63
N ALA A 241 -4.06 1.18 12.79
CA ALA A 241 -4.69 1.51 14.07
C ALA A 241 -5.70 0.43 14.56
N ASP A 242 -6.19 -0.42 13.66
CA ASP A 242 -7.10 -1.54 13.95
C ASP A 242 -6.40 -2.91 14.02
N GLY A 243 -5.08 -2.98 13.85
CA GLY A 243 -4.30 -4.20 14.04
C GLY A 243 -3.04 -4.27 13.19
N THR A 244 -2.20 -5.28 13.46
CA THR A 244 -1.03 -5.61 12.63
C THR A 244 -1.36 -6.82 11.76
N PHE A 245 -1.05 -6.73 10.48
CA PHE A 245 -1.38 -7.73 9.46
C PHE A 245 -0.13 -8.11 8.69
N ALA A 246 0.04 -9.39 8.41
CA ALA A 246 1.09 -9.85 7.51
C ALA A 246 0.78 -9.39 6.09
N LEU A 247 1.74 -8.73 5.43
CA LEU A 247 1.59 -8.19 4.08
C LEU A 247 1.30 -9.28 3.06
N ALA A 248 1.99 -10.43 3.19
CA ALA A 248 1.72 -11.60 2.36
C ALA A 248 0.28 -12.11 2.49
N ALA A 249 -0.34 -12.01 3.68
CA ALA A 249 -1.72 -12.43 3.88
C ALA A 249 -2.73 -11.41 3.33
N LEU A 250 -2.35 -10.14 3.21
CA LEU A 250 -3.18 -9.12 2.57
C LEU A 250 -3.13 -9.24 1.05
N ALA A 251 -1.99 -9.63 0.46
CA ALA A 251 -1.85 -9.78 -0.98
C ALA A 251 -2.19 -11.17 -1.53
N ALA A 252 -2.30 -12.19 -0.67
CA ALA A 252 -2.69 -13.52 -1.09
C ALA A 252 -4.18 -13.57 -1.45
N GLY A 253 -4.49 -14.24 -2.56
CA GLY A 253 -5.85 -14.67 -2.87
C GLY A 253 -6.35 -15.67 -1.82
N VAL A 254 -7.60 -15.54 -1.41
CA VAL A 254 -8.27 -16.41 -0.45
C VAL A 254 -9.47 -17.10 -1.08
N THR A 255 -9.75 -18.32 -0.63
CA THR A 255 -10.99 -19.01 -0.97
C THR A 255 -11.99 -18.86 0.17
N VAL A 256 -13.16 -18.33 -0.11
CA VAL A 256 -14.26 -18.13 0.83
C VAL A 256 -15.49 -18.85 0.32
N THR A 257 -16.02 -19.76 1.13
CA THR A 257 -17.30 -20.43 0.85
C THR A 257 -18.33 -19.97 1.88
N GLY A 258 -19.49 -19.55 1.38
CA GLY A 258 -20.66 -19.20 2.16
C GLY A 258 -21.32 -20.40 2.84
N THR A 259 -22.55 -20.17 3.25
CA THR A 259 -23.44 -21.13 3.90
C THR A 259 -24.60 -21.44 2.95
N THR A 260 -25.60 -22.21 3.40
CA THR A 260 -26.80 -22.50 2.59
C THR A 260 -27.90 -21.44 2.77
N GLY A 261 -27.55 -20.23 3.20
CA GLY A 261 -28.50 -19.14 3.37
C GLY A 261 -27.83 -17.83 2.99
N ASN A 262 -28.63 -16.77 2.88
CA ASN A 262 -28.17 -15.49 2.36
C ASN A 262 -26.94 -14.94 3.10
N ASP A 263 -25.85 -14.80 2.36
CA ASP A 263 -24.56 -14.36 2.82
C ASP A 263 -24.15 -13.01 2.21
N VAL A 264 -23.27 -12.31 2.92
CA VAL A 264 -22.51 -11.18 2.37
C VAL A 264 -21.05 -11.57 2.44
N ILE A 265 -20.52 -11.99 1.30
CA ILE A 265 -19.17 -12.51 1.16
C ILE A 265 -18.27 -11.38 0.68
N THR A 266 -17.44 -10.89 1.60
CA THR A 266 -16.37 -9.95 1.31
C THR A 266 -15.11 -10.46 1.99
N PRO A 267 -14.09 -10.90 1.24
CA PRO A 267 -12.83 -11.38 1.79
C PRO A 267 -12.18 -10.34 2.71
N LYS A 268 -11.40 -10.79 3.70
CA LYS A 268 -10.81 -9.86 4.69
C LYS A 268 -9.69 -9.02 4.09
N ASN A 269 -8.98 -9.56 3.10
CA ASN A 269 -8.03 -8.88 2.25
C ASN A 269 -8.72 -7.88 1.30
N SER A 270 -9.95 -8.13 0.84
CA SER A 270 -10.74 -7.28 -0.06
C SER A 270 -10.76 -5.76 0.27
N ALA A 271 -10.72 -5.40 1.55
CA ALA A 271 -10.75 -3.98 1.96
C ALA A 271 -9.43 -3.23 1.67
N VAL A 272 -8.32 -3.95 1.58
CA VAL A 272 -6.97 -3.39 1.53
C VAL A 272 -6.13 -4.02 0.42
N GLY A 273 -6.04 -5.33 0.32
CA GLY A 273 -5.23 -6.09 -0.62
C GLY A 273 -5.77 -6.18 -2.04
N ASN A 274 -4.97 -6.78 -2.92
CA ASN A 274 -5.27 -7.05 -4.33
C ASN A 274 -5.17 -8.55 -4.69
N GLY A 275 -5.37 -9.44 -3.72
CA GLY A 275 -5.26 -10.88 -3.94
C GLY A 275 -6.41 -11.40 -4.77
N ASP A 276 -6.12 -12.24 -5.77
CA ASP A 276 -7.13 -12.88 -6.62
C ASP A 276 -7.93 -13.92 -5.82
N ASP A 277 -9.13 -13.54 -5.38
CA ASP A 277 -9.95 -14.32 -4.47
C ASP A 277 -10.89 -15.28 -5.21
N THR A 278 -11.32 -16.35 -4.52
CA THR A 278 -12.37 -17.27 -5.00
C THR A 278 -13.51 -17.30 -4.00
N LEU A 279 -14.69 -16.84 -4.41
CA LEU A 279 -15.88 -16.73 -3.58
C LEU A 279 -16.93 -17.71 -4.10
N THR A 280 -17.53 -18.50 -3.21
CA THR A 280 -18.65 -19.41 -3.54
C THR A 280 -19.81 -19.15 -2.59
N GLY A 281 -20.98 -18.76 -3.10
CA GLY A 281 -22.21 -18.47 -2.34
C GLY A 281 -22.89 -19.72 -1.78
N LEU A 282 -23.13 -20.72 -2.65
CA LEU A 282 -23.87 -21.98 -2.43
C LEU A 282 -25.38 -21.87 -2.64
N GLU A 283 -26.19 -21.86 -1.58
CA GLU A 283 -27.65 -21.67 -1.66
C GLU A 283 -27.97 -20.37 -0.93
N GLY A 284 -28.91 -19.58 -1.44
CA GLY A 284 -29.27 -18.31 -0.80
C GLY A 284 -29.33 -17.19 -1.82
N ASN A 285 -29.66 -15.99 -1.35
CA ASN A 285 -29.48 -14.79 -2.15
C ASN A 285 -28.28 -14.05 -1.57
N ASP A 286 -27.14 -14.22 -2.20
CA ASP A 286 -25.83 -13.84 -1.70
C ASP A 286 -25.34 -12.54 -2.34
N VAL A 287 -24.47 -11.83 -1.64
CA VAL A 287 -23.72 -10.70 -2.18
C VAL A 287 -22.25 -11.06 -2.16
N LEU A 288 -21.66 -11.22 -3.34
CA LEU A 288 -20.26 -11.58 -3.53
C LEU A 288 -19.49 -10.35 -3.99
N ASN A 289 -18.48 -9.97 -3.21
CA ASN A 289 -17.59 -8.86 -3.51
C ASN A 289 -16.16 -9.27 -3.18
N GLY A 290 -15.38 -9.66 -4.21
CA GLY A 290 -13.97 -9.97 -4.07
C GLY A 290 -13.11 -8.74 -3.77
N GLY A 291 -13.59 -7.56 -4.17
CA GLY A 291 -12.88 -6.30 -4.04
C GLY A 291 -11.82 -6.19 -5.13
N ARG A 292 -10.61 -5.76 -4.75
CA ARG A 292 -9.53 -5.64 -5.73
C ARG A 292 -8.89 -7.00 -5.96
N GLY A 293 -8.61 -7.29 -7.20
CA GLY A 293 -7.96 -8.53 -7.64
C GLY A 293 -8.60 -8.94 -8.96
N GLY A 294 -8.13 -10.01 -9.57
CA GLY A 294 -8.93 -10.72 -10.58
C GLY A 294 -9.71 -11.83 -9.88
N ASP A 295 -10.90 -11.52 -9.37
CA ASP A 295 -11.61 -12.41 -8.47
C ASP A 295 -12.53 -13.37 -9.22
N THR A 296 -12.66 -14.61 -8.76
CA THR A 296 -13.65 -15.58 -9.26
C THR A 296 -14.81 -15.69 -8.29
N MET A 297 -16.01 -15.33 -8.71
CA MET A 297 -17.22 -15.34 -7.88
C MET A 297 -18.27 -16.28 -8.46
N GLU A 298 -18.62 -17.32 -7.70
CA GLU A 298 -19.65 -18.32 -8.03
C GLU A 298 -20.85 -18.13 -7.09
N GLY A 299 -22.01 -17.74 -7.64
CA GLY A 299 -23.23 -17.46 -6.85
C GLY A 299 -23.84 -18.75 -6.30
N GLY A 300 -24.30 -19.61 -7.20
CA GLY A 300 -24.98 -20.85 -6.87
C GLY A 300 -26.49 -20.65 -6.85
N LEU A 301 -27.22 -21.49 -6.12
CA LEU A 301 -28.69 -21.47 -6.13
C LEU A 301 -29.25 -20.23 -5.42
N GLY A 302 -29.99 -19.40 -6.15
CA GLY A 302 -30.79 -18.31 -5.66
C GLY A 302 -30.62 -17.05 -6.50
N ASN A 303 -30.94 -15.88 -5.97
CA ASN A 303 -30.77 -14.63 -6.71
C ASN A 303 -29.64 -13.82 -6.07
N ASP A 304 -28.46 -13.96 -6.63
CA ASP A 304 -27.21 -13.44 -6.13
C ASP A 304 -26.86 -12.09 -6.76
N THR A 305 -25.94 -11.40 -6.10
CA THR A 305 -25.38 -10.13 -6.55
C THR A 305 -23.86 -10.19 -6.56
N PHE A 306 -23.27 -10.11 -7.75
CA PHE A 306 -21.83 -9.97 -7.96
C PHE A 306 -21.45 -8.49 -7.99
N VAL A 307 -20.46 -8.08 -7.21
CA VAL A 307 -19.87 -6.75 -7.27
C VAL A 307 -18.55 -6.86 -8.02
N VAL A 308 -18.50 -6.23 -9.20
CA VAL A 308 -17.36 -6.26 -10.10
C VAL A 308 -16.70 -4.90 -10.11
N ASP A 309 -15.42 -4.85 -9.74
CA ASP A 309 -14.63 -3.62 -9.72
C ASP A 309 -13.29 -3.73 -10.47
N ASN A 310 -12.98 -4.92 -11.00
CA ASN A 310 -11.82 -5.17 -11.82
C ASN A 310 -12.18 -5.88 -13.14
N GLY A 311 -11.54 -5.49 -14.24
CA GLY A 311 -11.72 -6.13 -15.54
C GLY A 311 -11.20 -7.57 -15.62
N ALA A 312 -10.45 -8.04 -14.61
CA ALA A 312 -10.00 -9.41 -14.47
C ALA A 312 -10.95 -10.29 -13.64
N ASP A 313 -12.02 -9.72 -13.06
CA ASP A 313 -13.03 -10.48 -12.33
C ASP A 313 -13.74 -11.49 -13.24
N GLN A 314 -14.29 -12.53 -12.65
CA GLN A 314 -15.06 -13.57 -13.30
C GLN A 314 -16.32 -13.84 -12.47
N THR A 315 -17.48 -13.73 -13.12
CA THR A 315 -18.75 -14.16 -12.55
C THR A 315 -19.10 -15.53 -13.13
N VAL A 316 -19.45 -16.47 -12.26
CA VAL A 316 -19.74 -17.87 -12.60
C VAL A 316 -21.14 -18.20 -12.12
N GLU A 317 -21.97 -18.60 -13.08
CA GLU A 317 -23.39 -18.93 -12.88
C GLU A 317 -23.76 -20.14 -13.72
N LEU A 318 -24.46 -21.14 -13.15
CA LEU A 318 -24.96 -22.28 -13.92
C LEU A 318 -26.43 -22.11 -14.29
N ALA A 319 -26.83 -22.84 -15.32
CA ALA A 319 -28.18 -22.75 -15.85
C ALA A 319 -29.23 -23.19 -14.81
N GLY A 320 -30.18 -22.29 -14.51
CA GLY A 320 -31.33 -22.57 -13.65
C GLY A 320 -31.05 -22.41 -12.16
N GLU A 321 -29.98 -21.69 -11.81
CA GLU A 321 -29.60 -21.44 -10.42
C GLU A 321 -30.27 -20.17 -9.84
N GLY A 322 -30.63 -19.19 -10.66
CA GLY A 322 -31.72 -18.28 -10.35
C GLY A 322 -31.85 -17.09 -11.29
N ARG A 323 -31.88 -15.88 -10.73
CA ARG A 323 -31.87 -14.63 -11.49
C ARG A 323 -30.90 -13.66 -10.84
N ASP A 324 -29.73 -13.53 -11.44
CA ASP A 324 -28.57 -12.94 -10.77
C ASP A 324 -28.28 -11.54 -11.30
N THR A 325 -27.51 -10.78 -10.53
CA THR A 325 -27.22 -9.38 -10.85
C THR A 325 -25.74 -9.08 -10.74
N VAL A 326 -25.14 -8.56 -11.79
CA VAL A 326 -23.83 -7.91 -11.71
C VAL A 326 -24.02 -6.42 -11.45
N LYS A 327 -23.31 -5.89 -10.45
CA LYS A 327 -23.11 -4.46 -10.22
C LYS A 327 -21.68 -4.12 -10.60
N ALA A 328 -21.49 -3.34 -11.66
CA ALA A 328 -20.17 -2.99 -12.18
C ALA A 328 -19.91 -1.49 -12.07
N ASN A 329 -18.68 -1.08 -11.75
CA ASN A 329 -18.25 0.33 -11.82
C ASN A 329 -17.28 0.61 -12.99
N LEU A 330 -17.12 -0.37 -13.88
CA LEU A 330 -16.39 -0.33 -15.15
C LEU A 330 -17.29 -0.90 -16.27
N SER A 331 -16.88 -0.72 -17.53
CA SER A 331 -17.58 -1.37 -18.65
C SER A 331 -17.54 -2.89 -18.49
N TRP A 332 -18.68 -3.56 -18.67
CA TRP A 332 -18.80 -4.97 -18.33
C TRP A 332 -19.65 -5.76 -19.33
N THR A 333 -19.25 -7.02 -19.55
CA THR A 333 -20.01 -8.00 -20.34
C THR A 333 -20.47 -9.13 -19.43
N LEU A 334 -21.76 -9.43 -19.40
CA LEU A 334 -22.30 -10.51 -18.58
C LEU A 334 -21.74 -11.87 -19.01
N ALA A 335 -21.35 -12.67 -18.03
CA ALA A 335 -21.09 -14.09 -18.25
C ALA A 335 -22.39 -14.81 -18.63
N GLY A 336 -22.28 -16.01 -19.21
CA GLY A 336 -23.46 -16.82 -19.51
C GLY A 336 -24.27 -17.15 -18.25
N ASN A 337 -25.58 -17.30 -18.39
CA ASN A 337 -26.54 -17.57 -17.30
C ASN A 337 -26.75 -16.43 -16.31
N VAL A 338 -26.15 -15.25 -16.50
CA VAL A 338 -26.46 -14.08 -15.66
C VAL A 338 -27.48 -13.18 -16.35
N GLU A 339 -28.56 -12.79 -15.66
CA GLU A 339 -29.70 -12.09 -16.27
C GLU A 339 -29.68 -10.57 -16.13
N ARG A 340 -28.91 -9.99 -15.20
CA ARG A 340 -28.99 -8.54 -14.95
C ARG A 340 -27.63 -7.88 -14.83
N LEU A 341 -27.51 -6.71 -15.45
CA LEU A 341 -26.38 -5.80 -15.30
C LEU A 341 -26.89 -4.46 -14.76
N MET A 342 -26.20 -3.92 -13.76
CA MET A 342 -26.42 -2.58 -13.25
C MET A 342 -25.08 -1.84 -13.20
N LEU A 343 -24.92 -0.84 -14.05
CA LEU A 343 -23.77 0.04 -14.06
C LEU A 343 -23.87 1.03 -12.90
N THR A 344 -22.75 1.30 -12.25
CA THR A 344 -22.64 2.16 -11.07
C THR A 344 -21.54 3.19 -11.26
N GLY A 345 -21.40 4.10 -10.29
CA GLY A 345 -20.45 5.20 -10.40
C GLY A 345 -20.94 6.32 -11.32
N SER A 346 -20.01 7.14 -11.82
CA SER A 346 -20.30 8.34 -12.61
C SER A 346 -19.44 8.46 -13.87
N ALA A 347 -18.68 7.42 -14.20
CA ALA A 347 -17.91 7.38 -15.44
C ALA A 347 -18.82 6.92 -16.59
N ALA A 348 -18.55 7.39 -17.80
CA ALA A 348 -19.16 6.84 -19.01
C ALA A 348 -18.59 5.43 -19.22
N ILE A 349 -19.41 4.42 -18.96
CA ILE A 349 -19.06 3.00 -19.02
C ILE A 349 -20.17 2.25 -19.74
N ASP A 350 -19.84 1.15 -20.37
CA ASP A 350 -20.74 0.44 -21.28
C ASP A 350 -21.20 -0.90 -20.69
N GLY A 351 -22.40 -1.32 -21.07
CA GLY A 351 -22.98 -2.57 -20.61
C GLY A 351 -23.27 -3.51 -21.76
N THR A 352 -22.75 -4.73 -21.70
CA THR A 352 -23.05 -5.79 -22.66
C THR A 352 -23.69 -6.99 -21.96
N GLY A 353 -24.77 -7.50 -22.53
CA GLY A 353 -25.49 -8.70 -22.11
C GLY A 353 -24.83 -9.99 -22.59
N ASN A 354 -25.66 -11.01 -22.81
CA ASN A 354 -25.34 -12.35 -23.29
C ASN A 354 -26.50 -12.88 -24.18
N ASP A 355 -26.55 -14.18 -24.49
CA ASP A 355 -27.61 -14.72 -25.38
C ASP A 355 -29.00 -14.89 -24.70
N LEU A 356 -29.18 -14.36 -23.48
CA LEU A 356 -30.42 -14.47 -22.69
C LEU A 356 -31.18 -13.14 -22.68
N ASN A 357 -32.44 -13.19 -22.27
CA ASN A 357 -33.23 -11.98 -21.99
C ASN A 357 -32.66 -11.22 -20.78
N ASN A 358 -31.80 -10.24 -21.02
CA ASN A 358 -31.13 -9.48 -19.99
C ASN A 358 -31.93 -8.23 -19.56
N LEU A 359 -31.76 -7.83 -18.30
CA LEU A 359 -32.13 -6.49 -17.82
C LEU A 359 -30.84 -5.70 -17.59
N ILE A 360 -30.61 -4.67 -18.41
CA ILE A 360 -29.40 -3.85 -18.36
C ILE A 360 -29.80 -2.44 -17.93
N THR A 361 -29.22 -1.97 -16.83
CA THR A 361 -29.42 -0.64 -16.28
C THR A 361 -28.11 0.15 -16.34
N GLY A 362 -28.11 1.28 -17.04
CA GLY A 362 -27.01 2.24 -17.10
C GLY A 362 -26.84 3.07 -15.82
N ASN A 363 -25.85 3.96 -15.83
CA ASN A 363 -25.62 4.95 -14.78
C ASN A 363 -26.06 6.35 -15.27
N GLY A 364 -25.65 7.42 -14.58
CA GLY A 364 -26.05 8.79 -14.96
C GLY A 364 -25.15 9.48 -16.00
N ALA A 365 -24.33 8.71 -16.71
CA ALA A 365 -23.43 9.19 -17.76
C ALA A 365 -23.79 8.50 -19.08
N ASP A 366 -23.30 9.04 -20.20
CA ASP A 366 -23.50 8.46 -21.52
C ASP A 366 -23.01 7.00 -21.58
N ASN A 367 -23.90 6.04 -21.80
CA ASN A 367 -23.59 4.61 -21.85
C ASN A 367 -23.97 4.00 -23.21
N VAL A 368 -23.19 3.04 -23.69
CA VAL A 368 -23.62 2.11 -24.74
C VAL A 368 -24.13 0.83 -24.09
N LEU A 369 -25.41 0.52 -24.29
CA LEU A 369 -26.08 -0.64 -23.70
C LEU A 369 -26.49 -1.60 -24.81
N GLU A 370 -26.04 -2.84 -24.71
CA GLU A 370 -26.28 -3.85 -25.72
C GLU A 370 -26.60 -5.20 -25.07
N GLY A 371 -27.74 -5.79 -25.39
CA GLY A 371 -28.18 -7.06 -24.83
C GLY A 371 -27.63 -8.30 -25.54
N LEU A 372 -27.21 -8.16 -26.81
CA LEU A 372 -26.85 -9.24 -27.75
C LEU A 372 -28.07 -10.02 -28.27
N GLY A 373 -28.36 -11.19 -27.69
CA GLY A 373 -29.42 -12.08 -28.15
C GLY A 373 -30.51 -12.21 -27.10
N GLY A 374 -31.71 -12.62 -27.52
CA GLY A 374 -32.84 -12.68 -26.60
C GLY A 374 -33.64 -11.38 -26.60
N ARG A 375 -34.60 -11.32 -25.67
CA ARG A 375 -35.52 -10.20 -25.53
C ARG A 375 -35.08 -9.34 -24.35
N ASP A 376 -34.35 -8.29 -24.65
CA ASP A 376 -33.67 -7.51 -23.62
C ASP A 376 -34.52 -6.35 -23.11
N THR A 377 -34.20 -5.87 -21.91
CA THR A 377 -34.80 -4.69 -21.32
C THR A 377 -33.72 -3.72 -20.88
N TYR A 378 -33.81 -2.47 -21.30
CA TYR A 378 -32.83 -1.43 -21.02
C TYR A 378 -33.46 -0.29 -20.21
N ALA A 379 -32.69 0.22 -19.26
CA ALA A 379 -32.90 1.54 -18.65
C ALA A 379 -31.58 2.30 -18.73
N GLY A 380 -31.52 3.38 -19.51
CA GLY A 380 -30.32 4.18 -19.73
C GLY A 380 -29.92 4.99 -18.50
N GLY A 381 -30.92 5.63 -17.87
CA GLY A 381 -30.70 6.60 -16.80
C GLY A 381 -30.70 8.05 -17.31
N ASP A 382 -29.80 8.85 -16.74
CA ASP A 382 -29.50 10.19 -17.26
C ASP A 382 -28.29 10.07 -18.20
N GLY A 383 -28.12 11.01 -19.13
CA GLY A 383 -27.00 10.98 -20.08
C GLY A 383 -27.53 10.93 -21.50
N ALA A 384 -26.63 10.87 -22.47
CA ALA A 384 -26.94 10.57 -23.86
C ALA A 384 -26.59 9.12 -24.15
N ASP A 385 -27.56 8.23 -23.97
CA ASP A 385 -27.32 6.79 -24.05
C ASP A 385 -27.50 6.24 -25.46
N THR A 386 -26.89 5.09 -25.73
CA THR A 386 -27.06 4.35 -26.99
C THR A 386 -27.53 2.93 -26.70
N PHE A 387 -28.76 2.61 -27.10
CA PHE A 387 -29.36 1.28 -26.97
C PHE A 387 -29.14 0.50 -28.27
N VAL A 388 -28.32 -0.54 -28.24
CA VAL A 388 -27.95 -1.34 -29.41
C VAL A 388 -28.80 -2.60 -29.47
N PHE A 389 -29.65 -2.68 -30.48
CA PHE A 389 -30.57 -3.80 -30.67
C PHE A 389 -29.94 -4.91 -31.51
N GLY A 390 -30.28 -6.15 -31.14
CA GLY A 390 -29.91 -7.35 -31.89
C GLY A 390 -30.55 -7.45 -33.27
N PRO A 391 -30.31 -8.54 -34.01
CA PRO A 391 -30.90 -8.76 -35.34
C PRO A 391 -32.43 -8.86 -35.27
N ALA A 392 -33.10 -8.44 -36.35
CA ALA A 392 -34.56 -8.49 -36.47
C ALA A 392 -35.08 -9.94 -36.55
N LEU A 393 -35.33 -10.56 -35.40
CA LEU A 393 -35.84 -11.92 -35.26
C LEU A 393 -37.17 -11.94 -34.49
N ALA A 394 -38.11 -12.76 -34.95
CA ALA A 394 -39.40 -12.88 -34.28
C ALA A 394 -39.24 -13.35 -32.81
N GLY A 395 -39.69 -12.53 -31.86
CA GLY A 395 -39.57 -12.78 -30.43
C GLY A 395 -38.34 -12.17 -29.76
N ASN A 396 -37.47 -11.49 -30.52
CA ASN A 396 -36.26 -10.80 -30.06
C ASN A 396 -36.46 -9.28 -29.96
N GLU A 397 -37.71 -8.84 -29.74
CA GLU A 397 -38.05 -7.42 -29.65
C GLU A 397 -37.67 -6.86 -28.29
N ASP A 398 -36.61 -6.06 -28.25
CA ASP A 398 -36.10 -5.46 -27.02
C ASP A 398 -37.03 -4.39 -26.45
N HIS A 399 -36.82 -3.98 -25.20
CA HIS A 399 -37.66 -3.00 -24.52
C HIS A 399 -36.82 -1.91 -23.84
N VAL A 400 -37.02 -0.65 -24.21
CA VAL A 400 -36.36 0.51 -23.58
C VAL A 400 -37.34 1.24 -22.68
N LEU A 401 -36.95 1.44 -21.41
CA LEU A 401 -37.85 1.95 -20.37
C LEU A 401 -37.90 3.48 -20.26
N ASP A 402 -36.84 4.19 -20.64
CA ASP A 402 -36.63 5.60 -20.30
C ASP A 402 -36.03 6.46 -21.43
N PHE A 403 -36.22 6.05 -22.69
CA PHE A 403 -35.69 6.74 -23.86
C PHE A 403 -36.08 8.24 -23.94
N ALA A 404 -35.08 9.10 -24.10
CA ALA A 404 -35.19 10.54 -24.26
C ALA A 404 -34.79 11.00 -25.69
N SER A 405 -35.77 11.21 -26.56
CA SER A 405 -35.53 11.69 -27.93
C SER A 405 -34.72 12.99 -28.01
N GLY A 406 -33.80 13.04 -28.98
CA GLY A 406 -32.84 14.13 -29.16
C GLY A 406 -31.68 14.14 -28.15
N ILE A 407 -31.66 13.19 -27.22
CA ILE A 407 -30.58 12.96 -26.26
C ILE A 407 -30.03 11.55 -26.48
N ASP A 408 -30.89 10.54 -26.39
CA ASP A 408 -30.54 9.13 -26.57
C ASP A 408 -30.59 8.70 -28.03
N HIS A 409 -29.91 7.60 -28.31
CA HIS A 409 -29.87 6.94 -29.61
C HIS A 409 -30.36 5.50 -29.53
N ALA A 410 -31.22 5.14 -30.48
CA ALA A 410 -31.54 3.77 -30.82
C ALA A 410 -30.57 3.32 -31.92
N ALA A 411 -29.88 2.21 -31.73
CA ALA A 411 -28.80 1.78 -32.61
C ALA A 411 -29.00 0.34 -33.10
N VAL A 412 -28.56 0.10 -34.32
CA VAL A 412 -28.43 -1.23 -34.91
C VAL A 412 -27.04 -1.41 -35.50
N ARG A 413 -26.61 -2.66 -35.69
CA ARG A 413 -25.33 -2.94 -36.35
C ARG A 413 -25.48 -2.99 -37.86
N ALA A 414 -24.56 -2.34 -38.57
CA ALA A 414 -24.51 -2.39 -40.03
C ALA A 414 -24.53 -3.83 -40.60
N ALA A 415 -23.84 -4.75 -39.94
CA ALA A 415 -23.71 -6.14 -40.38
C ALA A 415 -25.02 -6.94 -40.30
N ASP A 416 -25.86 -6.66 -39.31
CA ASP A 416 -27.10 -7.42 -39.07
C ASP A 416 -28.23 -6.94 -39.99
N TYR A 417 -28.16 -5.68 -40.43
CA TYR A 417 -29.22 -5.02 -41.21
C TYR A 417 -28.80 -4.71 -42.66
N GLY A 418 -27.56 -5.00 -43.06
CA GLY A 418 -27.09 -4.76 -44.43
C GLY A 418 -26.89 -3.28 -44.79
N LEU A 419 -26.71 -2.42 -43.78
CA LEU A 419 -26.64 -0.97 -43.92
C LEU A 419 -25.19 -0.45 -43.91
N ALA A 420 -25.02 0.84 -44.23
CA ALA A 420 -23.76 1.53 -44.03
C ALA A 420 -23.73 2.19 -42.65
N ALA A 421 -22.61 2.07 -41.93
CA ALA A 421 -22.44 2.71 -40.62
C ALA A 421 -22.49 4.24 -40.71
N GLY A 422 -23.10 4.88 -39.72
CA GLY A 422 -23.30 6.32 -39.60
C GLY A 422 -24.72 6.70 -39.15
N ALA A 423 -25.05 7.97 -39.31
CA ALA A 423 -26.41 8.46 -39.13
C ALA A 423 -27.35 7.80 -40.17
N LEU A 424 -28.56 7.45 -39.73
CA LEU A 424 -29.56 6.85 -40.59
C LEU A 424 -29.94 7.83 -41.72
N ASP A 425 -30.06 7.32 -42.96
CA ASP A 425 -30.66 8.10 -44.05
C ASP A 425 -32.15 8.34 -43.72
N PRO A 426 -32.62 9.60 -43.59
CA PRO A 426 -34.03 9.87 -43.33
C PRO A 426 -34.98 9.31 -44.39
N GLY A 427 -34.47 8.96 -45.58
CA GLY A 427 -35.24 8.34 -46.66
C GLY A 427 -35.66 6.88 -46.39
N ILE A 428 -35.04 6.20 -45.42
CA ILE A 428 -35.36 4.82 -45.04
C ILE A 428 -36.11 4.71 -43.70
N PHE A 429 -36.58 5.84 -43.15
CA PHE A 429 -37.33 5.91 -41.90
C PHE A 429 -38.72 6.52 -42.11
N GLU A 430 -39.76 5.84 -41.61
CA GLU A 430 -41.13 6.33 -41.66
C GLU A 430 -41.84 6.24 -40.30
N LEU A 431 -42.82 7.13 -40.09
CA LEU A 431 -43.72 7.12 -38.93
C LEU A 431 -45.06 6.50 -39.34
N GLY A 432 -45.52 5.47 -38.63
CA GLY A 432 -46.79 4.83 -38.94
C GLY A 432 -47.02 3.50 -38.23
N ALA A 433 -48.26 3.03 -38.24
CA ALA A 433 -48.61 1.70 -37.75
C ALA A 433 -48.14 0.62 -38.74
N ALA A 434 -47.82 -0.57 -38.23
CA ALA A 434 -47.49 -1.74 -39.06
C ALA A 434 -48.55 -1.95 -40.17
N ALA A 435 -48.10 -2.26 -41.39
CA ALA A 435 -48.90 -2.30 -42.63
C ALA A 435 -49.28 -0.95 -43.29
N SER A 436 -48.62 0.16 -42.97
CA SER A 436 -48.72 1.40 -43.76
C SER A 436 -47.62 1.50 -44.83
N LEU A 437 -48.03 1.72 -46.08
CA LEU A 437 -47.20 1.79 -47.30
C LEU A 437 -45.94 2.67 -47.17
N GLY A 438 -44.77 2.12 -47.51
CA GLY A 438 -43.50 2.84 -47.65
C GLY A 438 -42.40 2.01 -48.33
N LEU A 439 -41.34 2.66 -48.85
CA LEU A 439 -40.06 2.00 -49.23
C LEU A 439 -39.07 2.00 -48.05
N ALA A 440 -39.55 2.37 -46.86
CA ALA A 440 -38.73 2.55 -45.68
C ALA A 440 -38.40 1.21 -45.04
N GLU A 441 -37.14 1.06 -44.65
CA GLU A 441 -36.62 -0.15 -44.00
C GLU A 441 -36.86 -0.10 -42.48
N PHE A 442 -37.01 1.11 -41.90
CA PHE A 442 -37.43 1.32 -40.51
C PHE A 442 -38.80 2.00 -40.42
N LEU A 443 -39.68 1.45 -39.58
CA LEU A 443 -41.00 1.99 -39.29
C LEU A 443 -41.19 2.17 -37.78
N PHE A 444 -41.56 3.36 -37.33
CA PHE A 444 -41.89 3.61 -35.92
C PHE A 444 -43.37 3.92 -35.72
N ASP A 445 -44.05 3.07 -34.94
CA ASP A 445 -45.44 3.27 -34.54
C ASP A 445 -45.52 4.00 -33.21
N SER A 446 -45.66 5.33 -33.28
CA SER A 446 -45.82 6.18 -32.08
C SER A 446 -47.04 5.85 -31.20
N ALA A 447 -48.03 5.10 -31.69
CA ALA A 447 -49.18 4.69 -30.88
C ALA A 447 -48.86 3.51 -29.96
N THR A 448 -47.96 2.63 -30.38
CA THR A 448 -47.53 1.44 -29.63
C THR A 448 -46.14 1.60 -29.03
N GLY A 449 -45.35 2.55 -29.52
CA GLY A 449 -43.94 2.71 -29.16
C GLY A 449 -43.04 1.67 -29.81
N THR A 450 -43.49 0.95 -30.84
CA THR A 450 -42.69 -0.13 -31.47
C THR A 450 -41.94 0.38 -32.69
N LEU A 451 -40.65 0.04 -32.75
CA LEU A 451 -39.79 0.16 -33.92
C LEU A 451 -39.74 -1.18 -34.65
N TYR A 452 -40.00 -1.15 -35.94
CA TYR A 452 -40.00 -2.30 -36.83
C TYR A 452 -38.91 -2.17 -37.89
N TRP A 453 -38.40 -3.32 -38.32
CA TRP A 453 -37.57 -3.49 -39.50
C TRP A 453 -38.36 -4.19 -40.61
N ASP A 454 -38.28 -3.65 -41.83
CA ASP A 454 -38.86 -4.22 -43.05
C ASP A 454 -37.77 -4.49 -44.08
N GLU A 455 -37.36 -5.76 -44.22
CA GLU A 455 -36.29 -6.16 -45.14
C GLU A 455 -36.73 -6.13 -46.62
N ASP A 456 -38.02 -6.38 -46.90
CA ASP A 456 -38.51 -6.62 -48.26
C ASP A 456 -39.48 -5.55 -48.78
N GLY A 457 -39.85 -4.58 -47.94
CA GLY A 457 -40.76 -3.49 -48.27
C GLY A 457 -42.21 -3.98 -48.47
N ILE A 458 -42.54 -5.18 -47.99
CA ILE A 458 -43.86 -5.80 -48.14
C ILE A 458 -44.65 -5.61 -46.85
N ALA A 459 -45.73 -4.83 -46.94
CA ALA A 459 -46.66 -4.62 -45.84
C ALA A 459 -47.12 -5.93 -45.17
N GLY A 460 -46.95 -6.01 -43.85
CA GLY A 460 -47.21 -7.20 -43.03
C GLY A 460 -46.02 -8.15 -42.89
N GLY A 461 -44.86 -7.84 -43.49
CA GLY A 461 -43.59 -8.54 -43.34
C GLY A 461 -42.67 -7.95 -42.27
N GLU A 462 -43.07 -6.84 -41.64
CA GLU A 462 -42.24 -6.09 -40.71
C GLU A 462 -42.01 -6.86 -39.39
N ILE A 463 -40.78 -6.84 -38.88
CA ILE A 463 -40.38 -7.51 -37.64
C ILE A 463 -40.13 -6.44 -36.57
N ALA A 464 -40.77 -6.58 -35.41
CA ALA A 464 -40.52 -5.70 -34.28
C ALA A 464 -39.12 -5.96 -33.71
N ILE A 465 -38.33 -4.89 -33.57
CA ILE A 465 -36.95 -4.97 -33.06
C ILE A 465 -36.81 -4.32 -31.69
N ALA A 466 -37.62 -3.31 -31.38
CA ALA A 466 -37.64 -2.68 -30.08
C ALA A 466 -39.00 -2.04 -29.77
N THR A 467 -39.38 -2.03 -28.50
CA THR A 467 -40.47 -1.22 -27.95
C THR A 467 -39.89 -0.17 -27.00
N PHE A 468 -40.51 1.01 -26.94
CA PHE A 468 -40.12 2.11 -26.07
C PHE A 468 -41.28 2.51 -25.15
N ASP A 469 -41.01 2.63 -23.85
CA ASP A 469 -41.99 3.10 -22.88
C ASP A 469 -42.22 4.61 -22.96
N GLY A 470 -43.47 5.00 -22.71
CA GLY A 470 -43.91 6.39 -22.82
C GLY A 470 -44.19 6.78 -24.27
N GLY A 471 -45.17 7.65 -24.50
CA GLY A 471 -45.53 8.13 -25.83
C GLY A 471 -44.45 9.02 -26.44
N ILE A 472 -43.28 8.45 -26.71
CA ILE A 472 -42.11 9.11 -27.24
C ILE A 472 -42.32 9.48 -28.71
N THR A 473 -41.55 10.46 -29.15
CA THR A 473 -41.32 10.71 -30.56
C THR A 473 -39.96 10.14 -30.91
N LEU A 474 -39.86 9.33 -31.96
CA LEU A 474 -38.57 8.89 -32.49
C LEU A 474 -38.35 9.56 -33.84
N ALA A 475 -37.20 10.20 -34.04
CA ALA A 475 -36.80 10.78 -35.32
C ALA A 475 -35.68 9.97 -35.96
N ALA A 476 -35.50 10.09 -37.27
CA ALA A 476 -34.35 9.48 -37.97
C ALA A 476 -33.00 9.94 -37.40
N SER A 477 -32.92 11.13 -36.79
CA SER A 477 -31.71 11.62 -36.11
C SER A 477 -31.41 10.90 -34.79
N ASP A 478 -32.41 10.26 -34.19
CA ASP A 478 -32.27 9.46 -32.97
C ASP A 478 -31.83 8.01 -33.29
N LEU A 479 -31.70 7.66 -34.58
CA LEU A 479 -31.31 6.33 -35.04
C LEU A 479 -29.87 6.33 -35.57
N LEU A 480 -29.08 5.38 -35.10
CA LEU A 480 -27.69 5.16 -35.50
C LEU A 480 -27.49 3.77 -36.11
N VAL A 481 -26.59 3.70 -37.09
CA VAL A 481 -26.04 2.45 -37.59
C VAL A 481 -24.57 2.39 -37.17
N LEU A 482 -24.22 1.41 -36.33
CA LEU A 482 -22.86 1.24 -35.81
C LEU A 482 -21.97 0.40 -36.73
#